data_AF-A0A7M7NBN4-F1
#
_entry.id   AF-A0A7M7NBN4-F1
#
_cell.length_a   1.000
_cell.length_b   1.000
_cell.length_c   1.000
_cell.angle_alpha   90.00
_cell.angle_beta   90.00
_cell.angle_gamma   90.00
#
_symmetry.space_group_name_H-M   'P 1'
#
loop_
_entity.id
_entity.type
_entity.pdbx_description
1 polymer ?
#
loop_
_entity_poly.entity_id
_entity_poly.type
_entity_poly.pdbx_seq_one_letter_code
_entity_poly.pdbx_strand_id
1 'polypeptide(L)'
;MFLQNPIPSLIAFEKIRKSIMKKPFECHVIPKYYAIENSLEDNDEQLIALRRDIKKVAMNEPYMGEEIPLRWLYFEENLAAEENYMSLDQTKELMQQVSITSESELLTMLTFYHDLGYIVYYGGIEEQKSLLRDMVILNPQWLIDVFKQVITIMDHADRDCLHRIVNDAWSTLEKDGILEDRLIQHMWQGFSDQKDTLVQLMAKFDLICDAPVERIQEKPQYGVDTEEVN
;
A
#
# COMPACT_ATOMS: atom_id res chain seq x y z
N MET A 1 16.50 21.64 -48.27
CA MET A 1 15.61 21.84 -47.10
C MET A 1 15.65 20.52 -46.33
N PHE A 2 16.56 20.39 -45.37
CA PHE A 2 16.70 19.15 -44.60
C PHE A 2 15.67 19.16 -43.48
N LEU A 3 14.68 18.27 -43.57
CA LEU A 3 13.77 17.96 -42.47
C LEU A 3 14.62 17.27 -41.39
N GLN A 4 14.95 18.00 -40.31
CA GLN A 4 15.49 17.38 -39.11
C GLN A 4 14.42 16.42 -38.57
N ASN A 5 14.71 15.12 -38.62
CA ASN A 5 13.88 14.12 -37.97
C ASN A 5 13.80 14.45 -36.47
N PRO A 6 12.61 14.47 -35.85
CA PRO A 6 12.48 14.79 -34.44
C PRO A 6 13.26 13.79 -33.59
N ILE A 7 13.94 14.31 -32.56
CA ILE A 7 14.75 13.54 -31.62
C ILE A 7 13.84 12.46 -30.98
N PRO A 8 14.27 11.18 -30.90
CA PRO A 8 13.42 10.08 -30.41
C PRO A 8 12.79 10.31 -29.02
N SER A 9 13.49 11.01 -28.13
CA SER A 9 12.97 11.39 -26.80
C SER A 9 11.77 12.33 -26.88
N LEU A 10 11.76 13.26 -27.85
CA LEU A 10 10.67 14.21 -28.05
C LEU A 10 9.38 13.50 -28.47
N ILE A 11 9.49 12.48 -29.33
CA ILE A 11 8.37 11.62 -29.74
C ILE A 11 7.81 10.85 -28.54
N ALA A 12 8.68 10.33 -27.66
CA ALA A 12 8.25 9.63 -26.45
C ALA A 12 7.50 10.57 -25.49
N PHE A 13 8.02 11.77 -25.25
CA PHE A 13 7.38 12.77 -24.39
C PHE A 13 6.02 13.23 -24.93
N GLU A 14 5.90 13.42 -26.25
CA GLU A 14 4.61 13.74 -26.86
C GLU A 14 3.57 12.62 -26.69
N LYS A 15 3.99 11.35 -26.80
CA LYS A 15 3.10 10.20 -26.56
C LYS A 15 2.61 10.19 -25.11
N ILE A 16 3.50 10.36 -24.15
CA ILE A 16 3.17 10.42 -22.71
C ILE A 16 2.21 11.58 -22.44
N ARG A 17 2.49 12.77 -23.00
CA ARG A 17 1.61 13.92 -22.83
C ARG A 17 0.21 13.65 -23.40
N LYS A 18 0.13 13.06 -24.59
CA LYS A 18 -1.15 12.69 -25.22
C LYS A 18 -1.93 11.65 -24.42
N SER A 19 -1.28 10.71 -23.74
CA SER A 19 -1.97 9.73 -22.91
C SER A 19 -2.54 10.32 -21.61
N ILE A 20 -1.93 11.40 -21.10
CA ILE A 20 -2.34 12.07 -19.86
C ILE A 20 -3.41 13.14 -20.11
N MET A 21 -3.37 13.82 -21.26
CA MET A 21 -4.31 14.90 -21.58
C MET A 21 -5.77 14.45 -21.45
N LYS A 22 -6.59 15.29 -20.80
CA LYS A 22 -8.02 15.09 -20.53
C LYS A 22 -8.34 13.89 -19.64
N LYS A 23 -7.35 13.36 -18.92
CA LYS A 23 -7.58 12.33 -17.90
C LYS A 23 -7.75 12.97 -16.53
N PRO A 24 -8.48 12.33 -15.60
CA PRO A 24 -8.68 12.87 -14.25
C PRO A 24 -7.37 13.21 -13.54
N PHE A 25 -6.32 12.42 -13.78
CA PHE A 25 -5.00 12.59 -13.18
C PHE A 25 -4.11 13.63 -13.88
N GLU A 26 -4.57 14.31 -14.94
CA GLU A 26 -3.80 15.36 -15.61
C GLU A 26 -3.44 16.51 -14.64
N CYS A 27 -4.32 16.83 -13.70
CA CYS A 27 -4.10 17.88 -12.70
C CYS A 27 -2.91 17.60 -11.76
N HIS A 28 -2.51 16.34 -11.62
CA HIS A 28 -1.37 15.95 -10.77
C HIS A 28 -0.04 15.97 -11.52
N VAL A 29 -0.02 16.26 -12.82
CA VAL A 29 1.18 16.19 -13.65
C VAL A 29 1.72 17.57 -13.99
N ILE A 30 2.97 17.82 -13.61
CA ILE A 30 3.70 19.03 -14.03
C ILE A 30 4.28 18.79 -15.42
N PRO A 31 3.93 19.61 -16.43
CA PRO A 31 4.27 19.34 -17.84
C PRO A 31 5.73 19.64 -18.20
N LYS A 32 6.60 19.87 -17.21
CA LYS A 32 8.00 20.24 -17.41
C LYS A 32 8.89 18.99 -17.43
N TYR A 33 9.80 18.94 -18.39
CA TYR A 33 10.75 17.83 -18.56
C TYR A 33 12.15 18.25 -18.12
N TYR A 34 12.91 17.28 -17.60
CA TYR A 34 14.31 17.43 -17.19
C TYR A 34 15.10 16.28 -17.81
N ALA A 35 16.20 16.59 -18.49
CA ALA A 35 17.18 15.60 -18.93
C ALA A 35 18.29 15.53 -17.88
N ILE A 36 18.20 14.52 -17.03
CA ILE A 36 19.08 14.36 -15.86
C ILE A 36 20.22 13.42 -16.20
N GLU A 37 21.43 13.85 -15.88
CA GLU A 37 22.64 13.03 -15.89
C GLU A 37 23.06 12.73 -14.44
N ASN A 38 22.67 11.55 -13.96
CA ASN A 38 22.87 11.17 -12.55
C ASN A 38 24.36 11.09 -12.16
N SER A 39 25.27 10.90 -13.12
CA SER A 39 26.72 10.81 -12.83
C SER A 39 27.36 12.15 -12.47
N LEU A 40 26.70 13.28 -12.76
CA LEU A 40 27.23 14.62 -12.50
C LEU A 40 26.80 15.19 -11.13
N GLU A 41 25.96 14.46 -10.40
CA GLU A 41 25.43 14.87 -9.09
C GLU A 41 25.01 16.35 -9.08
N ASP A 42 25.61 17.16 -8.20
CA ASP A 42 25.28 18.57 -8.01
C ASP A 42 25.83 19.50 -9.11
N ASN A 43 26.56 18.99 -10.10
CA ASN A 43 27.02 19.79 -11.24
C ASN A 43 26.03 19.79 -12.41
N ASP A 44 24.96 18.98 -12.35
CA ASP A 44 23.90 19.01 -13.35
C ASP A 44 22.90 20.15 -13.06
N GLU A 45 22.91 21.17 -13.93
CA GLU A 45 21.97 22.29 -13.85
C GLU A 45 20.50 21.86 -13.90
N GLN A 46 20.18 20.77 -14.61
CA GLN A 46 18.81 20.25 -14.70
C GLN A 46 18.40 19.52 -13.42
N LEU A 47 19.31 18.83 -12.75
CA LEU A 47 19.04 18.27 -11.43
C LEU A 47 18.79 19.37 -10.39
N ILE A 48 19.60 20.43 -10.40
CA ILE A 48 19.39 21.62 -9.55
C ILE A 48 18.03 22.26 -9.86
N ALA A 49 17.68 22.38 -11.14
CA ALA A 49 16.38 22.92 -11.54
C ALA A 49 15.21 22.05 -11.08
N LEU A 50 15.33 20.72 -11.18
CA LEU A 50 14.33 19.78 -10.69
C LEU A 50 14.14 19.92 -9.18
N ARG A 51 15.22 19.91 -8.38
CA ARG A 51 15.14 20.08 -6.92
C ARG A 51 14.47 21.39 -6.52
N ARG A 52 14.77 22.48 -7.23
CA ARG A 52 14.14 23.80 -7.00
C ARG A 52 12.64 23.74 -7.27
N ASP A 53 12.22 23.11 -8.35
CA ASP A 53 10.82 23.04 -8.72
C ASP A 53 10.03 22.07 -7.81
N ILE A 54 10.62 20.96 -7.38
CA ILE A 54 10.04 20.09 -6.33
C ILE A 54 9.80 20.90 -5.06
N LYS A 55 10.81 21.66 -4.59
CA LYS A 55 10.65 22.52 -3.41
C LYS A 55 9.55 23.56 -3.61
N LYS A 56 9.48 24.18 -4.80
CA LYS A 56 8.45 25.17 -5.12
C LYS A 56 7.05 24.55 -5.07
N VAL A 57 6.87 23.36 -5.62
CA VAL A 57 5.59 22.63 -5.62
C VAL A 57 5.19 22.29 -4.20
N ALA A 58 6.10 21.65 -3.45
CA ALA A 58 5.86 21.29 -2.05
C ALA A 58 5.45 22.51 -1.21
N MET A 59 6.11 23.66 -1.38
CA MET A 59 5.78 24.89 -0.64
C MET A 59 4.45 25.54 -1.04
N ASN A 60 3.84 25.15 -2.16
CA ASN A 60 2.52 25.65 -2.58
C ASN A 60 1.37 24.73 -2.16
N GLU A 61 1.67 23.59 -1.50
CA GLU A 61 0.62 22.70 -1.01
C GLU A 61 -0.24 23.39 0.06
N PRO A 62 -1.56 23.14 0.10
CA PRO A 62 -2.49 23.87 0.97
C PRO A 62 -2.14 23.81 2.47
N TYR A 63 -1.58 22.68 2.90
CA TYR A 63 -1.24 22.41 4.30
C TYR A 63 0.11 23.03 4.72
N MET A 64 0.89 23.58 3.81
CA MET A 64 2.18 24.19 4.17
C MET A 64 1.97 25.49 4.95
N GLY A 65 2.50 25.51 6.18
CA GLY A 65 2.35 26.63 7.11
C GLY A 65 1.19 26.47 8.09
N GLU A 66 0.45 25.35 8.04
CA GLU A 66 -0.50 25.01 9.09
C GLU A 66 0.22 24.75 10.42
N GLU A 67 -0.36 25.26 11.51
CA GLU A 67 0.16 25.04 12.85
C GLU A 67 -0.36 23.70 13.39
N ILE A 68 0.57 22.82 13.77
CA ILE A 68 0.25 21.55 14.43
C ILE A 68 0.58 21.63 15.93
N PRO A 69 -0.19 20.96 16.81
CA PRO A 69 0.13 20.92 18.23
C PRO A 69 1.50 20.27 18.49
N LEU A 70 2.41 20.98 19.17
CA LEU A 70 3.75 20.48 19.49
C LEU A 70 3.76 19.12 20.22
N ARG A 71 2.73 18.86 21.03
CA ARG A 71 2.57 17.60 21.75
C ARG A 71 2.41 16.38 20.84
N TRP A 72 2.01 16.56 19.57
CA TRP A 72 1.94 15.47 18.59
C TRP A 72 3.32 14.95 18.22
N LEU A 73 4.37 15.77 18.34
CA LEU A 73 5.76 15.34 18.11
C LEU A 73 6.19 14.26 19.11
N TYR A 74 5.58 14.21 20.30
CA TYR A 74 5.83 13.14 21.24
C TYR A 74 5.48 11.76 20.67
N PHE A 75 4.38 11.68 19.90
CA PHE A 75 4.03 10.43 19.23
C PHE A 75 5.10 10.04 18.22
N GLU A 76 5.61 11.00 17.44
CA GLU A 76 6.65 10.77 16.44
C GLU A 76 7.97 10.30 17.08
N GLU A 77 8.38 10.94 18.18
CA GLU A 77 9.59 10.56 18.93
C GLU A 77 9.47 9.19 19.59
N ASN A 78 8.25 8.74 19.89
CA ASN A 78 7.97 7.46 20.55
C ASN A 78 7.41 6.40 19.59
N LEU A 79 7.45 6.63 18.28
CA LEU A 79 7.27 5.57 17.29
C LEU A 79 8.41 4.56 17.48
N ALA A 80 8.14 3.52 18.28
CA ALA A 80 9.13 2.50 18.57
C ALA A 80 9.50 1.78 17.28
N ALA A 81 10.79 1.84 16.91
CA ALA A 81 11.28 1.16 15.70
C ALA A 81 11.11 -0.37 15.75
N GLU A 82 10.87 -0.93 16.95
CA GLU A 82 10.73 -2.37 17.18
C GLU A 82 9.29 -2.87 17.03
N GLU A 83 8.27 -2.02 17.22
CA GLU A 83 6.87 -2.41 17.12
C GLU A 83 6.29 -2.05 15.76
N ASN A 84 5.68 -3.02 15.08
CA ASN A 84 5.11 -2.79 13.74
C ASN A 84 3.70 -2.21 13.77
N TYR A 85 2.97 -2.47 14.85
CA TYR A 85 1.61 -2.01 15.07
C TYR A 85 1.30 -1.96 16.57
N MET A 86 0.28 -1.19 16.93
CA MET A 86 -0.25 -1.13 18.30
C MET A 86 -1.78 -0.97 18.28
N SER A 87 -2.43 -1.25 19.40
CA SER A 87 -3.87 -1.00 19.54
C SER A 87 -4.17 0.47 19.80
N LEU A 88 -5.42 0.89 19.54
CA LEU A 88 -5.83 2.27 19.80
C LEU A 88 -5.76 2.60 21.30
N ASP A 89 -6.07 1.63 22.15
CA ASP A 89 -5.94 1.77 23.61
C ASP A 89 -4.48 1.96 24.04
N GLN A 90 -3.55 1.19 23.47
CA GLN A 90 -2.11 1.38 23.72
C GLN A 90 -1.65 2.77 23.25
N THR A 91 -2.13 3.23 22.10
CA THR A 91 -1.81 4.59 21.61
C THR A 91 -2.35 5.65 22.56
N LYS A 92 -3.56 5.46 23.07
CA LYS A 92 -4.19 6.36 24.03
C LYS A 92 -3.40 6.42 25.34
N GLU A 93 -2.95 5.28 25.86
CA GLU A 93 -2.10 5.21 27.05
C GLU A 93 -0.75 5.93 26.85
N LEU A 94 -0.12 5.76 25.68
CA LEU A 94 1.11 6.47 25.33
C LEU A 94 0.89 8.00 25.34
N MET A 95 -0.19 8.46 24.72
CA MET A 95 -0.45 9.90 24.55
C MET A 95 -1.03 10.59 25.78
N GLN A 96 -1.50 9.84 26.79
CA GLN A 96 -1.85 10.40 28.10
C GLN A 96 -0.67 11.10 28.78
N GLN A 97 0.56 10.66 28.52
CA GLN A 97 1.78 11.23 29.11
C GLN A 97 1.98 12.71 28.73
N VAL A 98 1.48 13.11 27.56
CA VAL A 98 1.49 14.50 27.06
C VAL A 98 0.11 15.16 27.10
N SER A 99 -0.78 14.66 27.96
CA SER A 99 -2.13 15.21 28.20
C SER A 99 -3.06 15.21 26.99
N ILE A 100 -2.83 14.36 25.99
CA ILE A 100 -3.85 14.08 24.97
C ILE A 100 -4.83 13.06 25.55
N THR A 101 -5.95 13.56 26.05
CA THR A 101 -7.01 12.74 26.67
C THR A 101 -8.29 12.70 25.83
N SER A 102 -8.47 13.68 24.93
CA SER A 102 -9.59 13.69 24.01
C SER A 102 -9.38 12.67 22.91
N GLU A 103 -10.34 11.75 22.74
CA GLU A 103 -10.35 10.80 21.64
C GLU A 103 -10.39 11.51 20.28
N SER A 104 -11.10 12.64 20.17
CA SER A 104 -11.14 13.41 18.92
C SER A 104 -9.77 13.98 18.55
N GLU A 105 -8.99 14.44 19.54
CA GLU A 105 -7.63 14.95 19.31
C GLU A 105 -6.70 13.80 18.89
N LEU A 106 -6.81 12.64 19.56
CA LEU A 106 -6.05 11.43 19.22
C LEU A 106 -6.34 10.97 17.77
N LEU A 107 -7.61 10.85 17.40
CA LEU A 107 -8.00 10.42 16.04
C LEU A 107 -7.57 11.44 14.98
N THR A 108 -7.62 12.73 15.28
CA THR A 108 -7.14 13.79 14.36
C THR A 108 -5.63 13.67 14.15
N MET A 109 -4.86 13.45 15.23
CA MET A 109 -3.42 13.23 15.16
C MET A 109 -3.07 11.98 14.35
N LEU A 110 -3.77 10.86 14.58
CA LEU A 110 -3.54 9.62 13.83
C LEU A 110 -3.89 9.79 12.34
N THR A 111 -4.96 10.52 12.03
CA THR A 111 -5.32 10.83 10.64
C THR A 111 -4.24 11.70 9.98
N PHE A 112 -3.72 12.70 10.69
CA PHE A 112 -2.62 13.53 10.20
C PHE A 112 -1.38 12.71 9.85
N TYR A 113 -0.92 11.82 10.74
CA TYR A 113 0.24 10.96 10.45
C TYR A 113 -0.04 9.88 9.40
N HIS A 114 -1.30 9.47 9.25
CA HIS A 114 -1.73 8.60 8.15
C HIS A 114 -1.63 9.29 6.80
N ASP A 115 -2.10 10.54 6.70
CA ASP A 115 -2.04 11.34 5.47
C ASP A 115 -0.60 11.66 5.05
N LEU A 116 0.31 11.80 6.03
CA LEU A 116 1.75 11.92 5.79
C LEU A 116 2.43 10.60 5.38
N GLY A 117 1.77 9.46 5.58
CA GLY A 117 2.32 8.14 5.31
C GLY A 117 3.33 7.64 6.34
N TYR A 118 3.42 8.28 7.51
CA TYR A 118 4.26 7.80 8.62
C TYR A 118 3.65 6.57 9.30
N ILE A 119 2.32 6.50 9.34
CA ILE A 119 1.57 5.35 9.87
C ILE A 119 0.45 4.95 8.90
N VAL A 120 -0.18 3.81 9.14
CA VAL A 120 -1.44 3.43 8.49
C VAL A 120 -2.53 3.26 9.53
N TYR A 121 -3.61 4.04 9.41
CA TYR A 121 -4.74 4.00 10.34
C TYR A 121 -6.07 4.22 9.61
N TYR A 122 -6.96 3.24 9.68
CA TYR A 122 -8.32 3.31 9.11
C TYR A 122 -9.42 3.22 10.18
N GLY A 123 -9.12 3.74 11.37
CA GLY A 123 -10.09 3.89 12.46
C GLY A 123 -10.65 5.29 12.62
N GLY A 124 -10.48 6.14 11.61
CA GLY A 124 -10.83 7.56 11.63
C GLY A 124 -12.29 7.84 12.03
N ILE A 125 -12.60 9.12 12.22
CA ILE A 125 -13.86 9.59 12.81
C ILE A 125 -15.11 9.05 12.08
N GLU A 126 -14.99 8.77 10.78
CA GLU A 126 -16.07 8.27 9.92
C GLU A 126 -16.25 6.74 9.93
N GLU A 127 -15.26 5.98 10.42
CA GLU A 127 -15.19 4.51 10.30
C GLU A 127 -15.32 3.77 11.65
N GLN A 128 -16.15 4.29 12.56
CA GLN A 128 -16.23 3.81 13.96
C GLN A 128 -16.61 2.33 14.18
N LYS A 129 -17.13 1.65 13.14
CA LYS A 129 -17.55 0.24 13.19
C LYS A 129 -16.57 -0.71 12.48
N SER A 130 -15.46 -0.19 11.96
CA SER A 130 -14.46 -0.98 11.25
C SER A 130 -13.62 -1.81 12.24
N LEU A 131 -13.31 -3.06 11.89
CA LEU A 131 -12.32 -3.86 12.61
C LEU A 131 -10.92 -3.22 12.54
N LEU A 132 -10.71 -2.31 11.58
CA LEU A 132 -9.48 -1.53 11.43
C LEU A 132 -9.32 -0.46 12.51
N ARG A 133 -10.37 -0.17 13.30
CA ARG A 133 -10.33 0.92 14.28
C ARG A 133 -9.29 0.73 15.37
N ASP A 134 -9.09 -0.52 15.76
CA ASP A 134 -8.21 -0.86 16.87
C ASP A 134 -6.79 -1.20 16.43
N MET A 135 -6.42 -1.02 15.16
CA MET A 135 -5.06 -1.30 14.70
C MET A 135 -4.42 -0.04 14.11
N VAL A 136 -3.38 0.44 14.77
CA VAL A 136 -2.50 1.51 14.28
C VAL A 136 -1.22 0.86 13.78
N ILE A 137 -0.97 0.90 12.46
CA ILE A 137 0.28 0.39 11.88
C ILE A 137 1.36 1.46 12.03
N LEU A 138 2.35 1.20 12.87
CA LEU A 138 3.47 2.11 13.14
C LEU A 138 4.58 2.00 12.09
N ASN A 139 4.68 0.85 11.44
CA ASN A 139 5.68 0.58 10.41
C ASN A 139 5.00 0.23 9.06
N PRO A 140 4.80 1.22 8.18
CA PRO A 140 4.24 0.99 6.85
C PRO A 140 5.07 0.00 6.00
N GLN A 141 6.40 -0.05 6.19
CA GLN A 141 7.26 -0.98 5.46
C GLN A 141 6.96 -2.44 5.84
N TRP A 142 6.71 -2.70 7.12
CA TRP A 142 6.27 -4.03 7.57
C TRP A 142 4.96 -4.43 6.89
N LEU A 143 3.97 -3.53 6.83
CA LEU A 143 2.70 -3.82 6.16
C LEU A 143 2.89 -4.15 4.67
N ILE A 144 3.76 -3.40 3.98
CA ILE A 144 4.13 -3.67 2.59
C ILE A 144 4.74 -5.07 2.47
N ASP A 145 5.63 -5.46 3.37
CA ASP A 145 6.28 -6.76 3.32
C ASP A 145 5.32 -7.91 3.65
N VAL A 146 4.32 -7.69 4.50
CA VAL A 146 3.20 -8.63 4.69
C VAL A 146 2.39 -8.79 3.41
N PHE A 147 2.02 -7.68 2.74
CA PHE A 147 1.24 -7.74 1.50
C PHE A 147 2.02 -8.38 0.36
N LYS A 148 3.33 -8.13 0.28
CA LYS A 148 4.22 -8.74 -0.72
C LYS A 148 4.18 -10.27 -0.69
N GLN A 149 3.95 -10.89 0.47
CA GLN A 149 3.84 -12.36 0.56
C GLN A 149 2.67 -12.91 -0.27
N VAL A 150 1.64 -12.11 -0.48
CA VAL A 150 0.44 -12.47 -1.24
C VAL A 150 0.58 -12.05 -2.71
N ILE A 151 1.02 -10.81 -2.97
CA ILE A 151 0.99 -10.21 -4.31
C ILE A 151 2.27 -10.42 -5.13
N THR A 152 3.36 -10.88 -4.51
CA THR A 152 4.64 -11.09 -5.20
C THR A 152 4.79 -12.57 -5.55
N ILE A 153 5.31 -12.83 -6.74
CA ILE A 153 5.66 -14.17 -7.19
C ILE A 153 6.81 -14.68 -6.31
N MET A 154 6.58 -15.71 -5.50
CA MET A 154 7.64 -16.40 -4.76
C MET A 154 8.60 -17.11 -5.73
N ASP A 155 9.89 -17.08 -5.39
CA ASP A 155 10.92 -17.83 -6.09
C ASP A 155 10.64 -19.34 -6.00
N HIS A 156 11.02 -20.09 -7.04
CA HIS A 156 10.76 -21.51 -7.14
C HIS A 156 11.38 -22.31 -5.99
N ALA A 157 12.52 -21.86 -5.46
CA ALA A 157 13.21 -22.52 -4.35
C ALA A 157 12.39 -22.54 -3.04
N ASP A 158 11.60 -21.50 -2.78
CA ASP A 158 10.75 -21.42 -1.59
C ASP A 158 9.49 -22.27 -1.74
N ARG A 159 9.06 -22.57 -2.98
CA ARG A 159 7.90 -23.41 -3.26
C ARG A 159 8.11 -24.88 -2.94
N ASP A 160 9.33 -25.39 -3.13
CA ASP A 160 9.66 -26.81 -2.93
C ASP A 160 9.55 -27.25 -1.46
N CYS A 161 9.55 -26.30 -0.51
CA CYS A 161 9.36 -26.56 0.91
C CYS A 161 7.89 -26.63 1.35
N LEU A 162 6.93 -26.37 0.46
CA LEU A 162 5.52 -26.29 0.82
C LEU A 162 4.81 -27.64 0.81
N HIS A 163 3.87 -27.80 1.74
CA HIS A 163 3.00 -28.96 1.78
C HIS A 163 2.14 -29.04 0.50
N ARG A 164 1.86 -30.26 -0.01
CA ARG A 164 1.12 -30.50 -1.26
C ARG A 164 -0.21 -29.72 -1.35
N ILE A 165 -0.96 -29.66 -0.25
CA ILE A 165 -2.24 -28.93 -0.17
C ILE A 165 -2.06 -27.42 -0.40
N VAL A 166 -0.97 -26.86 0.11
CA VAL A 166 -0.65 -25.44 -0.01
C VAL A 166 -0.12 -25.16 -1.42
N ASN A 167 0.63 -26.10 -2.01
CA ASN A 167 1.10 -26.01 -3.40
C ASN A 167 -0.06 -25.93 -4.42
N ASP A 168 -1.14 -26.67 -4.19
CA ASP A 168 -2.34 -26.58 -5.04
C ASP A 168 -3.00 -25.19 -4.91
N ALA A 169 -3.12 -24.66 -3.69
CA ALA A 169 -3.68 -23.32 -3.45
C ALA A 169 -2.83 -22.21 -4.08
N TRP A 170 -1.50 -22.33 -4.03
CA TRP A 170 -0.58 -21.45 -4.74
C TRP A 170 -0.77 -21.52 -6.25
N SER A 171 -0.96 -22.72 -6.79
CA SER A 171 -1.22 -22.91 -8.22
C SER A 171 -2.53 -22.22 -8.64
N THR A 172 -3.57 -22.26 -7.80
CA THR A 172 -4.82 -21.50 -8.03
C THR A 172 -4.56 -19.99 -8.01
N LEU A 173 -3.79 -19.48 -7.04
CA LEU A 173 -3.47 -18.05 -6.96
C LEU A 173 -2.69 -17.58 -8.20
N GLU A 174 -1.68 -18.31 -8.63
CA GLU A 174 -0.82 -17.95 -9.76
C GLU A 174 -1.56 -18.00 -11.10
N LYS A 175 -2.43 -18.99 -11.31
CA LYS A 175 -3.12 -19.20 -12.60
C LYS A 175 -4.42 -18.39 -12.70
N ASP A 176 -5.21 -18.41 -11.63
CA ASP A 176 -6.59 -17.90 -11.64
C ASP A 176 -6.74 -16.59 -10.86
N GLY A 177 -5.72 -16.18 -10.11
CA GLY A 177 -5.77 -14.99 -9.25
C GLY A 177 -6.66 -15.18 -8.01
N ILE A 178 -6.94 -16.43 -7.63
CA ILE A 178 -7.84 -16.74 -6.50
C ILE A 178 -7.00 -17.01 -5.24
N LEU A 179 -7.10 -16.11 -4.28
CA LEU A 179 -6.49 -16.27 -2.96
C LEU A 179 -7.41 -17.11 -2.06
N GLU A 180 -6.99 -18.32 -1.74
CA GLU A 180 -7.74 -19.22 -0.83
C GLU A 180 -7.37 -18.95 0.63
N ASP A 181 -8.33 -19.05 1.56
CA ASP A 181 -8.10 -18.79 3.00
C ASP A 181 -7.02 -19.71 3.61
N ARG A 182 -6.96 -20.97 3.17
CA ARG A 182 -5.91 -21.90 3.62
C ARG A 182 -4.50 -21.46 3.23
N LEU A 183 -4.37 -20.69 2.15
CA LEU A 183 -3.09 -20.18 1.67
C LEU A 183 -2.65 -18.98 2.52
N ILE A 184 -3.56 -18.04 2.77
CA ILE A 184 -3.26 -16.86 3.60
C ILE A 184 -2.93 -17.28 5.04
N GLN A 185 -3.65 -18.27 5.58
CA GLN A 185 -3.37 -18.83 6.91
C GLN A 185 -1.98 -19.48 6.98
N HIS A 186 -1.48 -20.03 5.88
CA HIS A 186 -0.14 -20.59 5.82
C HIS A 186 0.94 -19.51 5.70
N MET A 187 0.74 -18.49 4.86
CA MET A 187 1.68 -17.37 4.71
C MET A 187 1.84 -16.59 6.03
N TRP A 188 0.73 -16.36 6.72
CA TRP A 188 0.66 -15.43 7.86
C TRP A 188 0.62 -16.12 9.23
N GLN A 189 1.21 -17.30 9.34
CA GLN A 189 1.24 -18.06 10.60
C GLN A 189 1.78 -17.24 11.78
N GLY A 190 2.75 -16.35 11.54
CA GLY A 190 3.38 -15.50 12.55
C GLY A 190 2.52 -14.36 13.11
N PHE A 191 1.37 -14.05 12.50
CA PHE A 191 0.46 -12.97 12.93
C PHE A 191 -1.00 -13.35 12.64
N SER A 192 -1.34 -14.59 13.00
CA SER A 192 -2.67 -15.19 12.77
C SER A 192 -3.79 -14.39 13.44
N ASP A 193 -3.52 -13.77 14.60
CA ASP A 193 -4.49 -12.96 15.33
C ASP A 193 -4.88 -11.69 14.58
N GLN A 194 -4.00 -11.17 13.71
CA GLN A 194 -4.22 -9.96 12.92
C GLN A 194 -4.74 -10.26 11.50
N LYS A 195 -4.95 -11.54 11.15
CA LYS A 195 -5.30 -11.97 9.78
C LYS A 195 -6.48 -11.19 9.21
N ASP A 196 -7.59 -11.13 9.95
CA ASP A 196 -8.83 -10.53 9.46
C ASP A 196 -8.70 -9.02 9.27
N THR A 197 -7.94 -8.35 10.13
CA THR A 197 -7.61 -6.93 10.00
C THR A 197 -6.72 -6.68 8.79
N LEU A 198 -5.69 -7.51 8.58
CA LEU A 198 -4.79 -7.41 7.43
C LEU A 198 -5.49 -7.69 6.10
N VAL A 199 -6.42 -8.66 6.05
CA VAL A 199 -7.27 -8.93 4.89
C VAL A 199 -8.13 -7.71 4.56
N GLN A 200 -8.77 -7.12 5.57
CA GLN A 200 -9.57 -5.90 5.38
C GLN A 200 -8.71 -4.73 4.91
N LEU A 201 -7.48 -4.58 5.42
CA LEU A 201 -6.56 -3.56 4.93
C LEU A 201 -6.22 -3.80 3.45
N MET A 202 -5.90 -5.03 3.04
CA MET A 202 -5.64 -5.35 1.64
C MET A 202 -6.84 -5.02 0.74
N ALA A 203 -8.06 -5.30 1.19
CA ALA A 203 -9.27 -4.93 0.47
C ALA A 203 -9.45 -3.40 0.39
N LYS A 204 -9.16 -2.68 1.47
CA LYS A 204 -9.18 -1.21 1.54
C LYS A 204 -8.17 -0.57 0.58
N PHE A 205 -7.04 -1.23 0.37
CA PHE A 205 -6.02 -0.84 -0.62
C PHE A 205 -6.32 -1.35 -2.04
N ASP A 206 -7.50 -1.92 -2.28
CA ASP A 206 -7.92 -2.49 -3.57
C ASP A 206 -6.95 -3.57 -4.11
N LEU A 207 -6.22 -4.25 -3.23
CA LEU A 207 -5.29 -5.32 -3.60
C LEU A 207 -6.00 -6.66 -3.76
N ILE A 208 -7.10 -6.87 -3.05
CA ILE A 208 -7.94 -8.07 -3.10
C ILE A 208 -9.42 -7.67 -3.10
N CYS A 209 -10.27 -8.57 -3.55
CA CYS A 209 -11.72 -8.44 -3.46
C CYS A 209 -12.37 -9.82 -3.34
N ASP A 210 -13.62 -9.85 -2.88
CA ASP A 210 -14.38 -11.08 -2.84
C ASP A 210 -14.59 -11.63 -4.26
N ALA A 211 -14.27 -12.92 -4.44
CA ALA A 211 -14.50 -13.57 -5.71
C ALA A 211 -16.02 -13.72 -5.96
N PRO A 212 -16.53 -13.36 -7.15
CA PRO A 212 -17.94 -13.58 -7.48
C PRO A 212 -18.25 -15.08 -7.47
N VAL A 213 -19.37 -15.45 -6.82
CA VAL A 213 -19.79 -16.84 -6.53
C VAL A 213 -19.85 -17.72 -7.79
N GLU A 214 -20.10 -17.13 -8.95
CA GLU A 214 -20.20 -17.83 -10.24
C GLU A 214 -18.89 -18.54 -10.65
N ARG A 215 -17.72 -17.98 -10.32
CA ARG A 215 -16.42 -18.61 -10.66
C ARG A 215 -16.09 -19.84 -9.82
N ILE A 216 -16.73 -20.00 -8.66
CA ILE A 216 -16.46 -21.12 -7.74
C ILE A 216 -17.17 -22.41 -8.20
N GLN A 217 -18.26 -22.28 -8.97
CA GLN A 217 -19.08 -23.42 -9.41
C GLN A 217 -18.60 -24.10 -10.70
N GLU A 218 -17.60 -23.55 -11.40
CA GLU A 218 -17.08 -24.13 -12.65
C GLU A 218 -15.99 -25.19 -12.47
N LYS A 219 -15.59 -25.55 -11.24
CA LYS A 219 -14.72 -26.73 -11.03
C LYS A 219 -15.52 -28.01 -11.33
N PRO A 220 -15.09 -28.89 -12.27
CA PRO A 220 -15.81 -30.13 -12.55
C PRO A 220 -15.84 -31.01 -11.30
N GLN A 221 -17.03 -31.38 -10.84
CA GLN A 221 -17.21 -32.55 -9.99
C GLN A 221 -16.71 -33.76 -10.79
N TYR A 222 -15.54 -34.30 -10.41
CA TYR A 222 -15.14 -35.63 -10.85
C TYR A 222 -16.25 -36.60 -10.44
N GLY A 223 -16.86 -37.24 -11.45
CA GLY A 223 -17.93 -38.19 -11.30
C GLY A 223 -17.52 -39.31 -10.37
N VAL A 224 -18.38 -39.60 -9.40
CA VAL A 224 -18.35 -40.87 -8.68
C VAL A 224 -18.90 -41.90 -9.65
N ASP A 225 -18.01 -42.65 -10.31
CA ASP A 225 -18.38 -43.87 -10.99
C ASP A 225 -18.87 -44.87 -9.93
N THR A 226 -20.18 -45.00 -9.79
CA THR A 226 -20.79 -46.16 -9.15
C THR A 226 -20.65 -47.35 -10.08
N GLU A 227 -19.69 -48.23 -9.79
CA GLU A 227 -19.70 -49.60 -10.30
C GLU A 227 -20.94 -50.31 -9.73
N GLU A 228 -21.95 -50.50 -10.58
CA GLU A 228 -23.02 -51.47 -10.33
C GLU A 228 -22.45 -52.89 -10.47
N VAL A 229 -22.48 -53.61 -9.36
CA VAL A 229 -22.24 -55.06 -9.31
C VAL A 229 -23.43 -55.77 -9.96
N ASN A 230 -23.17 -56.50 -11.04
CA ASN A 230 -23.96 -57.67 -11.46
C ASN A 230 -23.03 -58.88 -11.57
#